data_AF-A0AAW9EEC9-F1
#
_entry.id   AF-A0AAW9EEC9-F1
#
_cell.length_a   1.000
_cell.length_b   1.000
_cell.length_c   1.000
_cell.angle_alpha   90.00
_cell.angle_beta   90.00
_cell.angle_gamma   90.00
#
_symmetry.space_group_name_H-M   'P 1'
#
loop_
_entity.id
_entity.type
_entity.pdbx_description
1 polymer ?
#
loop_
_entity_poly.entity_id
_entity_poly.type
_entity_poly.pdbx_seq_one_letter_code
_entity_poly.pdbx_strand_id
1 'polypeptide(L)'
;FDTAFHQTMPEESYRYALPYSLYKEHGVRRYGAHGTRHFYVTQEAAKVLNKPVEEVNIITCHLGNGGSVSAIRNGKCVDTSM
;
A
#
# COMPACT_ATOMS: atom_id res chain seq x y z
N PHE A 1 2.82 3.48 11.94
CA PHE A 1 2.09 4.58 11.29
C PHE A 1 1.25 4.03 10.15
N ASP A 2 0.10 4.64 9.89
CA ASP A 2 -0.81 4.19 8.82
C ASP A 2 -0.22 4.29 7.41
N THR A 3 0.82 5.07 7.22
CA THR A 3 1.53 5.24 5.95
C THR A 3 2.70 4.25 5.79
N ALA A 4 3.17 3.62 6.86
CA ALA A 4 4.46 2.91 6.86
C ALA A 4 4.49 1.71 5.90
N PHE A 5 3.40 0.94 5.83
CA PHE A 5 3.31 -0.24 4.95
C PHE A 5 3.36 0.14 3.46
N HIS A 6 2.88 1.34 3.13
CA HIS A 6 2.77 1.85 1.78
C HIS A 6 4.09 2.45 1.26
N GLN A 7 5.12 2.61 2.11
CA GLN A 7 6.43 3.16 1.70
C GLN A 7 7.21 2.24 0.75
N THR A 8 6.70 1.03 0.48
CA THR A 8 7.22 0.12 -0.53
C THR A 8 6.68 0.38 -1.94
N MET A 9 5.71 1.30 -2.10
CA MET A 9 5.22 1.72 -3.41
C MET A 9 6.36 2.24 -4.29
N PRO A 10 6.42 1.85 -5.57
CA PRO A 10 7.38 2.39 -6.52
C PRO A 10 6.96 3.80 -7.00
N GLU A 11 7.88 4.47 -7.68
CA GLU A 11 7.75 5.88 -8.08
C GLU A 11 6.58 6.12 -9.04
N GLU A 12 6.30 5.17 -9.93
CA GLU A 12 5.14 5.18 -10.82
C GLU A 12 3.79 5.14 -10.09
N SER A 13 3.75 4.60 -8.87
CA SER A 13 2.54 4.54 -8.06
C SER A 13 2.40 5.79 -7.21
N TYR A 14 3.44 6.18 -6.46
CA TYR A 14 3.28 7.26 -5.48
C TYR A 14 3.34 8.68 -6.05
N ARG A 15 3.91 8.89 -7.24
CA ARG A 15 3.93 10.22 -7.86
C ARG A 15 2.62 10.50 -8.57
N TYR A 16 2.12 11.71 -8.36
CA TYR A 16 1.02 12.23 -9.17
C TYR A 16 1.52 12.77 -10.49
N ALA A 17 0.64 12.81 -11.50
CA ALA A 17 0.88 13.48 -12.78
C ALA A 17 0.82 15.01 -12.65
N LEU A 18 1.64 15.54 -11.74
CA LEU A 18 1.80 16.95 -11.41
C LEU A 18 3.26 17.36 -11.65
N PRO A 19 3.58 18.67 -11.65
CA PRO A 19 4.97 19.12 -11.74
C PRO A 19 5.86 18.46 -10.68
N TYR A 20 7.03 17.96 -11.10
CA TYR A 20 7.96 17.23 -10.23
C TYR A 20 8.44 18.06 -9.03
N SER A 21 8.48 19.38 -9.15
CA SER A 21 8.83 20.29 -8.05
C SER A 21 7.92 20.12 -6.84
N LEU A 22 6.62 19.85 -7.02
CA LEU A 22 5.69 19.66 -5.90
C LEU A 22 6.07 18.43 -5.06
N TYR A 23 6.56 17.36 -5.68
CA TYR A 23 7.10 16.22 -4.96
C TYR A 23 8.44 16.56 -4.30
N LYS A 24 9.38 17.11 -5.09
CA LYS A 24 10.77 17.33 -4.65
C LYS A 24 10.90 18.34 -3.51
N GLU A 25 10.11 19.42 -3.55
CA GLU A 25 10.23 20.54 -2.62
C GLU A 25 9.20 20.50 -1.50
N HIS A 26 8.06 19.86 -1.72
CA HIS A 26 6.92 19.87 -0.78
C HIS A 26 6.44 18.48 -0.37
N GLY A 27 7.02 17.40 -0.91
CA GLY A 27 6.63 16.04 -0.55
C GLY A 27 5.21 15.68 -0.99
N VAL A 28 4.67 16.31 -2.04
CA VAL A 28 3.37 15.96 -2.60
C VAL A 28 3.48 14.59 -3.27
N ARG A 29 2.85 13.58 -2.67
CA ARG A 29 2.84 12.19 -3.14
C ARG A 29 1.66 11.43 -2.52
N ARG A 30 1.42 10.23 -3.04
CA ARG A 30 0.62 9.22 -2.33
C ARG A 30 1.38 8.69 -1.12
N TYR A 31 0.71 8.68 0.02
CA TYR A 31 1.23 8.12 1.26
C TYR A 31 0.43 6.89 1.73
N GLY A 32 -0.81 6.75 1.28
CA GLY A 32 -1.71 5.72 1.77
C GLY A 32 -2.29 5.99 3.15
N ALA A 33 -3.25 5.16 3.52
CA ALA A 33 -3.84 5.08 4.85
C ALA A 33 -4.19 3.63 5.18
N HIS A 34 -4.54 3.37 6.44
CA HIS A 34 -4.89 2.03 6.92
C HIS A 34 -3.76 1.00 6.74
N GLY A 35 -2.50 1.42 6.63
CA GLY A 35 -1.36 0.54 6.37
C GLY A 35 -1.16 -0.53 7.43
N THR A 36 -1.48 -0.24 8.70
CA THR A 36 -1.47 -1.23 9.79
C THR A 36 -2.47 -2.37 9.52
N ARG A 37 -3.65 -2.05 8.99
CA ARG A 37 -4.69 -3.04 8.64
C ARG A 37 -4.29 -3.83 7.39
N HIS A 38 -3.83 -3.15 6.34
CA HIS A 38 -3.37 -3.79 5.10
C HIS A 38 -2.18 -4.71 5.33
N PHE A 39 -1.22 -4.32 6.19
CA PHE A 39 -0.13 -5.18 6.63
C PHE A 39 -0.65 -6.43 7.32
N TYR A 40 -1.49 -6.26 8.35
CA TYR A 40 -2.04 -7.37 9.13
C TYR A 40 -2.77 -8.40 8.24
N VAL A 41 -3.70 -7.95 7.40
CA VAL A 41 -4.48 -8.88 6.55
C VAL A 41 -3.61 -9.52 5.46
N THR A 42 -2.51 -8.91 5.04
CA THR A 42 -1.53 -9.54 4.15
C THR A 42 -0.84 -10.72 4.84
N GLN A 43 -0.44 -10.56 6.10
CA GLN A 43 0.16 -11.65 6.89
C GLN A 43 -0.84 -12.78 7.14
N GLU A 44 -2.10 -12.46 7.47
CA GLU A 44 -3.13 -13.48 7.67
C GLU A 44 -3.51 -14.19 6.36
N ALA A 45 -3.58 -13.47 5.24
CA ALA A 45 -3.82 -14.06 3.93
C ALA A 45 -2.71 -15.06 3.54
N ALA A 46 -1.45 -14.79 3.87
CA ALA A 46 -0.34 -15.72 3.66
C ALA A 46 -0.59 -17.06 4.36
N LYS A 47 -1.04 -17.02 5.63
CA LYS A 47 -1.39 -18.22 6.42
C LYS A 47 -2.56 -18.99 5.82
N VAL A 48 -3.64 -18.29 5.44
CA VAL A 48 -4.83 -18.91 4.84
C VAL A 48 -4.50 -19.57 3.50
N LEU A 49 -3.64 -18.96 2.71
CA LEU A 49 -3.18 -19.49 1.42
C LEU A 49 -2.10 -20.56 1.56
N ASN A 50 -1.60 -20.81 2.78
CA ASN A 50 -0.47 -21.70 3.08
C ASN A 50 0.76 -21.39 2.22
N LYS A 51 1.15 -20.11 2.15
CA LYS A 51 2.31 -19.61 1.39
C LYS A 51 3.17 -18.69 2.24
N PRO A 52 4.49 -18.60 1.95
CA PRO A 52 5.32 -17.51 2.46
C PRO A 52 4.74 -16.15 2.07
N VAL A 53 4.86 -15.13 2.91
CA VAL A 53 4.28 -13.80 2.64
C VAL A 53 4.94 -13.14 1.42
N GLU A 54 6.19 -13.48 1.14
CA GLU A 54 6.98 -13.04 -0.01
C GLU A 54 6.44 -13.57 -1.34
N GLU A 55 5.54 -14.56 -1.32
CA GLU A 55 4.88 -15.13 -2.50
C GLU A 55 3.42 -14.67 -2.65
N VAL A 56 2.93 -13.82 -1.74
CA VAL A 56 1.54 -13.37 -1.73
C VAL A 56 1.35 -12.20 -2.70
N ASN A 57 0.49 -12.43 -3.70
CA ASN A 57 -0.05 -11.40 -4.60
C ASN A 57 -1.57 -11.33 -4.40
N ILE A 58 -2.06 -10.24 -3.82
CA ILE A 58 -3.48 -10.04 -3.46
C ILE A 58 -3.89 -8.58 -3.60
N ILE A 59 -5.20 -8.36 -3.61
CA ILE A 59 -5.80 -7.03 -3.41
C ILE A 59 -6.48 -7.05 -2.05
N THR A 60 -6.17 -6.08 -1.20
CA THR A 60 -6.74 -5.94 0.13
C THR A 60 -7.73 -4.79 0.17
N CYS A 61 -8.93 -5.04 0.70
CA CYS A 61 -10.00 -4.04 0.80
C CYS A 61 -10.31 -3.74 2.26
N HIS A 62 -9.92 -2.57 2.75
CA HIS A 62 -10.35 -2.07 4.05
C HIS A 62 -11.60 -1.22 3.85
N LEU A 63 -12.74 -1.65 4.38
CA LEU A 63 -14.03 -0.98 4.24
C LEU A 63 -14.61 -0.71 5.64
N GLY A 64 -14.66 0.56 6.05
CA GLY A 64 -15.11 0.98 7.38
C GLY A 64 -15.34 2.50 7.47
N ASN A 65 -15.03 3.10 8.62
CA ASN A 65 -15.16 4.56 8.87
C ASN A 65 -14.22 5.43 7.99
N GLY A 66 -13.41 4.77 7.17
CA GLY A 66 -12.64 5.24 6.04
C GLY A 66 -12.32 4.00 5.19
N GLY A 67 -12.23 4.15 3.87
CA GLY A 67 -12.04 3.02 2.96
C GLY A 67 -10.75 3.15 2.16
N SER A 68 -9.95 2.09 2.10
CA SER A 68 -8.86 2.03 1.11
C SER A 68 -8.66 0.63 0.57
N VAL A 69 -8.28 0.57 -0.71
CA VAL A 69 -7.91 -0.65 -1.41
C VAL A 69 -6.41 -0.59 -1.69
N SER A 70 -5.69 -1.69 -1.47
CA SER A 70 -4.25 -1.76 -1.77
C SER A 70 -3.92 -2.97 -2.63
N ALA A 71 -3.02 -2.77 -3.60
CA ALA A 71 -2.44 -3.83 -4.39
C ALA A 71 -1.16 -4.32 -3.72
N ILE A 72 -1.11 -5.61 -3.41
CA ILE A 72 0.03 -6.25 -2.73
C ILE A 72 0.69 -7.21 -3.70
N ARG A 73 2.01 -7.06 -3.88
CA ARG A 73 2.84 -7.95 -4.69
C ARG A 73 4.04 -8.42 -3.89
N ASN A 74 4.24 -9.73 -3.82
CA ASN A 74 5.28 -10.38 -3.03
C ASN A 74 5.29 -9.88 -1.56
N GLY A 75 4.09 -9.77 -0.97
CA GLY A 75 3.90 -9.31 0.41
C GLY A 75 4.11 -7.80 0.64
N LYS A 76 4.48 -7.03 -0.39
CA LYS A 76 4.74 -5.59 -0.31
C LYS A 76 3.62 -4.80 -0.98
N CYS A 77 3.28 -3.63 -0.43
CA CYS A 77 2.32 -2.73 -1.04
C CYS A 77 2.93 -2.06 -2.28
N VAL A 78 2.32 -2.26 -3.45
CA VAL A 78 2.78 -1.67 -4.71
C VAL A 78 1.87 -0.55 -5.21
N ASP A 79 0.65 -0.44 -4.70
CA ASP A 79 -0.22 0.71 -4.89
C ASP A 79 -1.32 0.73 -3.83
N THR A 80 -1.92 1.89 -3.58
CA THR A 80 -3.05 2.04 -2.66
C THR A 80 -3.97 3.18 -3.10
N SER A 81 -5.24 3.14 -2.72
CA SER A 81 -6.23 4.09 -3.21
C SER A 81 -6.19 5.46 -2.54
N MET A 82 -5.49 5.61 -1.40
CA MET A 82 -5.38 6.85 -0.62
C MET A 82 -3.97 7.45 -0.66
#